data_AF-A0A949KLY5-F1
#
_entry.id   AF-A0A949KLY5-F1
#
_cell.length_a   1.000
_cell.length_b   1.000
_cell.length_c   1.000
_cell.angle_alpha   90.00
_cell.angle_beta   90.00
_cell.angle_gamma   90.00
#
_symmetry.space_group_name_H-M   'P 1'
#
loop_
_entity.id
_entity.type
_entity.pdbx_description
1 polymer ?
#
loop_
_entity_poly.entity_id
_entity_poly.type
_entity_poly.pdbx_seq_one_letter_code
_entity_poly.pdbx_strand_id
1 'polypeptide(L)'
;MGFLNSLRYCLRQTLLSIVRNFWLATASAAMITVSLLILGSFGLIALNAGQFLQQVESEIEINVFLQDVAPVNDLGREIRALTGVERVTYVSKEQALEEMRESLGERRDILTGLENDNPLPASYRVRTSNAEVVPAVARAIEKMHGVDKVRYGQGYVEKLILITRWVNVAALFAAGLLALAAIFLIMTTIRMSVMARRDEVEIMKYMGASNWFVRFPFLLEGMAVGYLGSKVAVLILGFGYYYLLLQVDQVSLFFVQLVTDQQTLGMLFGALFALGVLIGGLAGSISIRKFLRV
;
A
#
# COMPACT_ATOMS: atom_id res chain seq x y z
N MET A 1 20.39 -30.75 27.48
CA MET A 1 18.92 -30.92 27.36
C MET A 1 18.11 -29.67 27.77
N GLY A 2 18.66 -28.45 27.71
CA GLY A 2 18.06 -27.26 28.34
C GLY A 2 17.12 -26.43 27.47
N PHE A 3 17.40 -26.24 26.18
CA PHE A 3 16.69 -25.24 25.36
C PHE A 3 15.23 -25.62 25.02
N LEU A 4 14.97 -26.86 24.59
CA LEU A 4 13.62 -27.34 24.24
C LEU A 4 12.67 -27.38 25.43
N ASN A 5 13.18 -27.74 26.62
CA ASN A 5 12.38 -27.77 27.85
C ASN A 5 12.08 -26.35 28.36
N SER A 6 13.05 -25.43 28.29
CA SER A 6 12.81 -24.00 28.61
C SER A 6 11.84 -23.34 27.64
N LEU A 7 11.91 -23.68 26.34
CA LEU A 7 10.97 -23.18 25.32
C LEU A 7 9.55 -23.69 25.56
N ARG A 8 9.39 -24.99 25.83
CA ARG A 8 8.09 -25.61 26.13
C ARG A 8 7.47 -25.05 27.42
N TYR A 9 8.31 -24.80 28.43
CA TYR A 9 7.87 -24.13 29.65
C TYR A 9 7.38 -22.70 29.36
N CYS A 10 8.15 -21.89 28.62
CA CYS A 10 7.75 -20.54 28.23
C CYS A 10 6.43 -20.53 27.44
N LEU A 11 6.29 -21.39 26.43
CA LEU A 11 5.06 -21.47 25.62
C LEU A 11 3.83 -21.84 26.46
N ARG A 12 3.94 -22.83 27.34
CA ARG A 12 2.86 -23.22 28.24
C ARG A 12 2.49 -22.08 29.19
N GLN A 13 3.51 -21.38 29.70
CA GLN A 13 3.35 -20.30 30.64
C GLN A 13 2.73 -19.04 29.99
N THR A 14 3.07 -18.77 28.74
CA THR A 14 2.45 -17.73 27.90
C THR A 14 0.97 -18.03 27.65
N LEU A 15 0.64 -19.27 27.24
CA LEU A 15 -0.76 -19.68 27.03
C LEU A 15 -1.59 -19.55 28.32
N LEU A 16 -1.06 -20.01 29.46
CA LEU A 16 -1.73 -19.87 30.75
C LEU A 16 -1.93 -18.40 31.17
N SER A 17 -0.97 -17.52 30.87
CA SER A 17 -1.12 -16.07 31.11
C SER A 17 -2.23 -15.46 30.26
N ILE A 18 -2.29 -15.81 28.97
CA ILE A 18 -3.32 -15.32 28.05
C ILE A 18 -4.70 -15.77 28.50
N VAL A 19 -4.86 -17.04 28.92
CA VAL A 19 -6.15 -17.56 29.41
C VAL A 19 -6.56 -16.88 30.72
N ARG A 20 -5.62 -16.63 31.63
CA ARG A 20 -5.91 -15.96 32.91
C ARG A 20 -6.32 -14.49 32.74
N ASN A 21 -5.72 -13.80 31.76
CA ASN A 21 -6.01 -12.40 31.43
C ASN A 21 -6.78 -12.27 30.11
N PHE A 22 -7.68 -13.22 29.83
CA PHE A 22 -8.31 -13.38 28.51
C PHE A 22 -9.00 -12.13 28.01
N TRP A 23 -9.70 -11.39 28.88
CA TRP A 23 -10.41 -10.16 28.50
C TRP A 23 -9.47 -9.08 27.96
N LEU A 24 -8.36 -8.83 28.66
CA LEU A 24 -7.38 -7.81 28.29
C LEU A 24 -6.53 -8.23 27.08
N ALA A 25 -6.19 -9.51 27.00
CA ALA A 25 -5.50 -10.07 25.84
C ALA A 25 -6.37 -9.99 24.57
N THR A 26 -7.67 -10.30 24.69
CA THR A 26 -8.63 -10.21 23.59
C THR A 26 -8.88 -8.76 23.17
N ALA A 27 -9.01 -7.84 24.14
CA ALA A 27 -9.14 -6.41 23.84
C ALA A 27 -7.90 -5.86 23.11
N SER A 28 -6.71 -6.27 23.54
CA SER A 28 -5.45 -5.90 22.88
C SER A 28 -5.37 -6.49 21.47
N ALA A 29 -5.72 -7.77 21.29
CA ALA A 29 -5.77 -8.42 19.98
C ALA A 29 -6.77 -7.73 19.06
N ALA A 30 -7.96 -7.37 19.56
CA ALA A 30 -8.98 -6.65 18.79
C ALA A 30 -8.50 -5.26 18.35
N MET A 31 -7.78 -4.52 19.18
CA MET A 31 -7.20 -3.23 18.80
C MET A 31 -6.14 -3.38 17.69
N ILE A 32 -5.29 -4.41 17.77
CA ILE A 32 -4.35 -4.75 16.68
C ILE A 32 -5.13 -5.11 15.42
N THR A 33 -6.19 -5.92 15.54
CA THR A 33 -7.06 -6.28 14.42
C THR A 33 -7.61 -5.03 13.75
N VAL A 34 -8.27 -4.14 14.48
CA VAL A 34 -8.87 -2.90 13.94
C VAL A 34 -7.80 -2.01 13.31
N SER A 35 -6.65 -1.84 13.97
CA SER A 35 -5.53 -1.07 13.42
C SER A 35 -5.05 -1.60 12.06
N LEU A 36 -4.90 -2.92 11.95
CA LEU A 36 -4.46 -3.58 10.71
C LEU A 36 -5.56 -3.63 9.65
N LEU A 37 -6.83 -3.73 10.06
CA LEU A 37 -7.97 -3.64 9.14
C LEU A 37 -8.04 -2.26 8.48
N ILE A 38 -7.83 -1.20 9.23
CA ILE A 38 -7.79 0.17 8.69
C ILE A 38 -6.59 0.29 7.73
N LEU A 39 -5.38 -0.04 8.20
CA LEU A 39 -4.17 0.07 7.38
C LEU A 39 -4.26 -0.80 6.12
N GLY A 40 -4.74 -2.03 6.23
CA GLY A 40 -4.88 -2.97 5.13
C GLY A 40 -5.99 -2.58 4.16
N SER A 41 -7.13 -2.08 4.64
CA SER A 41 -8.18 -1.53 3.76
C SER A 41 -7.65 -0.37 2.92
N PHE A 42 -6.93 0.57 3.54
CA PHE A 42 -6.30 1.66 2.80
C PHE A 42 -5.21 1.19 1.85
N GLY A 43 -4.40 0.19 2.24
CA GLY A 43 -3.44 -0.45 1.36
C GLY A 43 -4.08 -1.08 0.13
N LEU A 44 -5.19 -1.81 0.32
CA LEU A 44 -5.98 -2.36 -0.79
C LEU A 44 -6.56 -1.26 -1.67
N ILE A 45 -7.16 -0.22 -1.09
CA ILE A 45 -7.66 0.93 -1.85
C ILE A 45 -6.54 1.59 -2.65
N ALA A 46 -5.35 1.79 -2.08
CA ALA A 46 -4.22 2.40 -2.77
C ALA A 46 -3.71 1.53 -3.94
N LEU A 47 -3.61 0.21 -3.74
CA LEU A 47 -3.23 -0.71 -4.82
C LEU A 47 -4.26 -0.70 -5.97
N ASN A 48 -5.55 -0.75 -5.63
CA ASN A 48 -6.62 -0.74 -6.62
C ASN A 48 -6.79 0.64 -7.28
N ALA A 49 -6.57 1.73 -6.56
CA ALA A 49 -6.52 3.08 -7.11
C ALA A 49 -5.35 3.21 -8.09
N GLY A 50 -4.20 2.61 -7.79
CA GLY A 50 -3.06 2.54 -8.72
C GLY A 50 -3.41 1.78 -10.01
N GLN A 51 -4.09 0.64 -9.91
CA GLN A 51 -4.51 -0.13 -11.08
C GLN A 51 -5.63 0.57 -11.88
N PHE A 52 -6.59 1.18 -11.19
CA PHE A 52 -7.60 2.01 -11.82
C PHE A 52 -6.95 3.20 -12.54
N LEU A 53 -5.99 3.86 -11.90
CA LEU A 53 -5.19 4.88 -12.54
C LEU A 53 -4.48 4.32 -13.76
N GLN A 54 -3.88 3.14 -13.75
CA GLN A 54 -3.25 2.54 -14.94
C GLN A 54 -4.23 2.25 -16.09
N GLN A 55 -5.47 1.88 -15.79
CA GLN A 55 -6.53 1.71 -16.80
C GLN A 55 -6.96 3.06 -17.37
N VAL A 56 -7.18 4.07 -16.52
CA VAL A 56 -7.46 5.43 -16.98
C VAL A 56 -6.22 6.05 -17.64
N GLU A 57 -5.00 5.62 -17.28
CA GLU A 57 -3.70 6.04 -17.85
C GLU A 57 -3.48 5.44 -19.23
N SER A 58 -4.24 4.40 -19.62
CA SER A 58 -4.36 4.03 -21.02
C SER A 58 -5.07 5.09 -21.87
N GLU A 59 -5.75 6.06 -21.25
CA GLU A 59 -6.19 7.33 -21.85
C GLU A 59 -5.34 8.56 -21.41
N ILE A 60 -4.70 8.52 -20.24
CA ILE A 60 -3.75 9.57 -19.78
C ILE A 60 -2.36 9.29 -20.35
N GLU A 61 -2.28 9.25 -21.68
CA GLU A 61 -1.01 9.40 -22.37
C GLU A 61 -0.62 10.88 -22.35
N ILE A 62 0.66 11.17 -22.12
CA ILE A 62 1.17 12.52 -22.32
C ILE A 62 1.26 12.73 -23.83
N ASN A 63 0.35 13.54 -24.36
CA ASN A 63 0.33 13.94 -25.77
C ASN A 63 1.27 15.13 -25.95
N VAL A 64 2.36 14.90 -26.67
CA VAL A 64 3.40 15.89 -26.96
C VAL A 64 3.23 16.32 -28.40
N PHE A 65 2.60 17.46 -28.64
CA PHE A 65 2.44 18.03 -29.98
C PHE A 65 3.74 18.69 -30.44
N LEU A 66 4.13 18.40 -31.67
CA LEU A 66 5.38 18.85 -32.27
C LEU A 66 5.17 20.14 -33.06
N GLN A 67 6.21 20.97 -33.09
CA GLN A 67 6.29 22.07 -34.05
C GLN A 67 6.51 21.51 -35.46
N ASP A 68 5.95 22.16 -36.49
CA ASP A 68 5.98 21.67 -37.88
C ASP A 68 7.38 21.47 -38.48
N VAL A 69 8.42 22.01 -37.86
CA VAL A 69 9.81 22.00 -38.36
C VAL A 69 10.74 21.12 -37.51
N ALA A 70 10.20 20.37 -36.53
CA ALA A 70 11.03 19.63 -35.57
C ALA A 70 11.62 18.33 -36.15
N PRO A 71 12.93 18.04 -35.96
CA PRO A 71 13.51 16.76 -36.33
C PRO A 71 12.99 15.65 -35.41
N VAL A 72 12.08 14.83 -35.95
CA VAL A 72 11.32 13.79 -35.24
C VAL A 72 12.24 12.79 -34.50
N ASN A 73 13.29 12.28 -35.14
CA ASN A 73 14.09 11.17 -34.59
C ASN A 73 14.94 11.52 -33.34
N ASP A 74 15.33 12.77 -33.14
CA ASP A 74 16.17 13.16 -32.02
C ASP A 74 15.34 13.35 -30.75
N LEU A 75 14.21 14.04 -30.87
CA LEU A 75 13.28 14.29 -29.77
C LEU A 75 12.70 12.99 -29.20
N GLY A 76 12.33 12.03 -30.06
CA GLY A 76 11.82 10.73 -29.63
C GLY A 76 12.84 9.89 -28.83
N ARG A 77 14.15 10.14 -28.99
CA ARG A 77 15.20 9.50 -28.18
C ARG A 77 15.40 10.21 -26.85
N GLU A 78 15.38 11.53 -26.84
CA GLU A 78 15.46 12.34 -25.61
C GLU A 78 14.30 12.04 -24.66
N ILE A 79 13.07 11.97 -25.18
CA ILE A 79 11.89 11.62 -24.38
C ILE A 79 12.03 10.22 -23.78
N ARG A 80 12.52 9.24 -24.55
CA ARG A 80 12.74 7.86 -24.05
C ARG A 80 13.82 7.77 -22.98
N ALA A 81 14.76 8.70 -22.95
CA ALA A 81 15.82 8.74 -21.96
C ALA A 81 15.38 9.32 -20.61
N LEU A 82 14.18 9.91 -20.51
CA LEU A 82 13.65 10.45 -19.27
C LEU A 82 13.31 9.34 -18.28
N THR A 83 13.72 9.52 -17.01
CA THR A 83 13.35 8.63 -15.91
C THR A 83 11.84 8.62 -15.72
N GLY A 84 11.26 7.42 -15.67
CA GLY A 84 9.82 7.23 -15.49
C GLY A 84 9.02 7.14 -16.80
N VAL A 85 9.68 7.20 -17.96
CA VAL A 85 9.06 6.88 -19.26
C VAL A 85 9.17 5.38 -19.53
N GLU A 86 8.04 4.74 -19.85
CA GLU A 86 7.97 3.32 -20.17
C GLU A 86 7.89 3.09 -21.69
N ARG A 87 7.13 3.93 -22.40
CA ARG A 87 6.93 3.81 -23.84
C ARG A 87 6.75 5.17 -24.50
N VAL A 88 7.27 5.32 -25.71
CA VAL A 88 7.07 6.49 -26.57
C VAL A 88 6.63 6.02 -27.95
N THR A 89 5.46 6.47 -28.38
CA THR A 89 4.86 6.13 -29.68
C THR A 89 4.76 7.40 -30.52
N TYR A 90 5.27 7.37 -31.74
CA TYR A 90 5.11 8.46 -32.70
C TYR A 90 3.76 8.33 -33.41
N VAL A 91 3.04 9.44 -33.54
CA VAL A 91 1.78 9.54 -34.26
C VAL A 91 1.94 10.62 -35.34
N SER A 92 1.87 10.18 -36.58
CA SER A 92 1.89 11.07 -37.75
C SER A 92 0.61 11.89 -37.84
N LYS A 93 0.64 12.97 -38.63
CA LYS A 93 -0.54 13.83 -38.85
C LYS A 93 -1.70 13.02 -39.44
N GLU A 94 -1.38 12.13 -40.37
CA GLU A 94 -2.31 11.24 -41.06
C GLU A 94 -2.95 10.24 -40.09
N GLN A 95 -2.14 9.62 -39.22
CA GLN A 95 -2.65 8.73 -38.18
C GLN A 95 -3.56 9.45 -37.18
N ALA A 96 -3.19 10.67 -36.76
CA ALA A 96 -4.02 11.46 -35.85
C ALA A 96 -5.38 11.81 -36.47
N LEU A 97 -5.43 12.08 -37.78
CA LEU A 97 -6.67 12.33 -38.50
C LEU A 97 -7.56 11.09 -38.58
N GLU A 98 -6.97 9.93 -38.84
CA GLU A 98 -7.71 8.65 -38.90
C GLU A 98 -8.27 8.27 -37.52
N GLU A 99 -7.47 8.38 -36.46
CA GLU A 99 -7.93 8.13 -35.08
C GLU A 99 -9.08 9.08 -34.69
N MET A 100 -8.99 10.35 -35.09
CA MET A 100 -10.07 11.32 -34.85
C MET A 100 -11.34 10.94 -35.62
N ARG A 101 -11.21 10.48 -36.88
CA ARG A 101 -12.31 9.99 -37.70
C ARG A 101 -12.97 8.75 -37.08
N GLU A 102 -12.20 7.83 -36.53
CA GLU A 102 -12.71 6.68 -35.80
C GLU A 102 -13.50 7.08 -34.55
N SER A 103 -12.95 8.01 -33.75
CA SER A 103 -13.57 8.48 -32.50
C SER A 103 -14.91 9.19 -32.69
N LEU A 104 -15.11 9.84 -33.84
CA LEU A 104 -16.34 10.60 -34.15
C LEU A 104 -17.48 9.72 -34.67
N GLY A 105 -17.23 8.47 -35.07
CA GLY A 105 -18.25 7.51 -35.49
C GLY A 105 -19.24 8.05 -36.53
N GLU A 106 -20.49 8.26 -36.13
CA GLU A 106 -21.58 8.80 -36.97
C GLU A 106 -21.39 10.26 -37.38
N ARG A 107 -20.47 11.00 -36.76
CA ARG A 107 -20.20 12.43 -37.03
C ARG A 107 -18.95 12.67 -37.88
N ARG A 108 -18.47 11.63 -38.59
CA ARG A 108 -17.29 11.70 -39.47
C ARG A 108 -17.36 12.81 -40.51
N ASP A 109 -18.58 13.17 -40.93
CA ASP A 109 -18.82 14.20 -41.94
C ASP A 109 -18.29 15.59 -41.54
N ILE A 110 -18.06 15.84 -40.24
CA ILE A 110 -17.44 17.08 -39.73
C ILE A 110 -15.98 17.23 -40.20
N LEU A 111 -15.31 16.11 -40.51
CA LEU A 111 -13.92 16.10 -40.96
C LEU A 111 -13.77 16.14 -42.49
N THR A 112 -14.88 16.17 -43.23
CA THR A 112 -14.85 16.15 -44.70
C THR A 112 -14.18 17.42 -45.23
N GLY A 113 -13.09 17.26 -45.97
CA GLY A 113 -12.30 18.37 -46.53
C GLY A 113 -10.95 18.63 -45.84
N LEU A 114 -10.69 18.05 -44.66
CA LEU A 114 -9.38 18.10 -43.98
C LEU A 114 -8.34 17.13 -44.59
N GLU A 115 -8.75 16.32 -45.58
CA GLU A 115 -7.89 15.34 -46.26
C GLU A 115 -6.78 16.00 -47.11
N ASN A 116 -7.02 17.23 -47.58
CA ASN A 116 -6.06 17.97 -48.42
C ASN A 116 -5.21 18.99 -47.64
N ASP A 117 -5.67 19.43 -46.47
CA ASP A 117 -4.97 20.39 -45.61
C ASP A 117 -5.23 20.02 -44.14
N ASN A 118 -4.41 19.09 -43.63
CA ASN A 118 -4.58 18.53 -42.29
C ASN A 118 -4.00 19.48 -41.22
N PRO A 119 -4.84 20.13 -40.39
CA PRO A 119 -4.39 21.06 -39.37
C PRO A 119 -3.85 20.36 -38.12
N LEU A 120 -3.90 19.02 -38.04
CA LEU A 120 -3.43 18.29 -36.87
C LEU A 120 -1.89 18.22 -36.85
N PRO A 121 -1.25 18.62 -35.73
CA PRO A 121 0.19 18.47 -35.57
C PRO A 121 0.56 16.99 -35.37
N ALA A 122 1.78 16.63 -35.79
CA ALA A 122 2.36 15.35 -35.41
C ALA A 122 2.59 15.32 -33.89
N SER A 123 2.52 14.14 -33.28
CA SER A 123 2.67 14.04 -31.82
C SER A 123 3.43 12.80 -31.36
N TYR A 124 4.00 12.89 -30.17
CA TYR A 124 4.42 11.71 -29.40
C TYR A 124 3.41 11.43 -28.30
N ARG A 125 2.99 10.17 -28.21
CA ARG A 125 2.30 9.64 -27.04
C ARG A 125 3.30 8.99 -26.11
N VAL A 126 3.42 9.54 -24.91
CA VAL A 126 4.38 9.10 -23.90
C VAL A 126 3.63 8.46 -22.76
N ARG A 127 3.96 7.20 -22.48
CA ARG A 127 3.45 6.42 -21.36
C ARG A 127 4.49 6.38 -20.25
N THR A 128 4.05 6.69 -19.04
CA THR A 128 4.87 6.70 -17.85
C THR A 128 4.74 5.41 -17.05
N SER A 129 5.69 5.16 -16.15
CA SER A 129 5.70 4.00 -15.26
C SER A 129 4.58 4.04 -14.20
N ASN A 130 4.14 5.24 -13.81
CA ASN A 130 3.00 5.43 -12.93
C ASN A 130 2.44 6.87 -13.05
N ALA A 131 1.20 7.05 -12.59
CA ALA A 131 0.54 8.36 -12.58
C ALA A 131 1.29 9.43 -11.76
N GLU A 132 2.05 9.06 -10.72
CA GLU A 132 2.77 10.02 -9.88
C GLU A 132 3.87 10.78 -10.63
N VAL A 133 4.52 10.14 -11.62
CA VAL A 133 5.59 10.76 -12.39
C VAL A 133 5.08 11.59 -13.57
N VAL A 134 3.82 11.42 -13.99
CA VAL A 134 3.20 12.12 -15.15
C VAL A 134 3.46 13.62 -15.12
N PRO A 135 3.17 14.37 -14.03
CA PRO A 135 3.35 15.83 -14.03
C PRO A 135 4.82 16.24 -14.12
N ALA A 136 5.74 15.43 -13.60
CA ALA A 136 7.17 15.71 -13.66
C ALA A 136 7.73 15.48 -15.07
N VAL A 137 7.36 14.37 -15.69
CA VAL A 137 7.73 14.03 -17.07
C VAL A 137 7.15 15.05 -18.05
N ALA A 138 5.86 15.40 -17.92
CA ALA A 138 5.22 16.39 -18.79
C ALA A 138 5.94 17.75 -18.75
N ARG A 139 6.27 18.25 -17.55
CA ARG A 139 7.04 19.51 -17.37
C ARG A 139 8.47 19.44 -17.91
N ALA A 140 9.07 18.25 -17.96
CA ALA A 140 10.40 18.07 -18.54
C ALA A 140 10.34 18.12 -20.07
N ILE A 141 9.34 17.44 -20.65
CA ILE A 141 9.13 17.43 -22.11
C ILE A 141 8.71 18.80 -22.64
N GLU A 142 7.89 19.54 -21.89
CA GLU A 142 7.43 20.89 -22.27
C GLU A 142 8.59 21.89 -22.46
N LYS A 143 9.77 21.60 -21.89
CA LYS A 143 10.98 22.42 -22.02
C LYS A 143 11.90 21.99 -23.17
N MET A 144 11.60 20.88 -23.86
CA MET A 144 12.43 20.36 -24.95
C MET A 144 12.23 21.18 -26.23
N HIS A 145 13.27 21.28 -27.04
CA HIS A 145 13.21 22.00 -28.30
C HIS A 145 12.40 21.20 -29.35
N GLY A 146 11.55 21.87 -30.12
CA GLY A 146 10.66 21.23 -31.10
C GLY A 146 9.31 20.74 -30.54
N VAL A 147 9.05 20.94 -29.25
CA VAL A 147 7.73 20.72 -28.63
C VAL A 147 6.91 22.00 -28.73
N ASP A 148 5.68 21.89 -29.23
CA ASP A 148 4.71 22.99 -29.26
C ASP A 148 3.87 23.01 -27.98
N LYS A 149 3.23 21.87 -27.67
CA LYS A 149 2.33 21.78 -26.52
C LYS A 149 2.31 20.39 -25.93
N VAL A 150 2.34 20.31 -24.61
CA VAL A 150 2.17 19.05 -23.88
C VAL A 150 0.76 19.04 -23.27
N ARG A 151 -0.02 18.00 -23.55
CA ARG A 151 -1.34 17.78 -22.95
C ARG A 151 -1.37 16.43 -22.25
N TYR A 152 -1.80 16.47 -21.01
CA TYR A 152 -2.16 15.31 -20.20
C TYR A 152 -3.43 15.68 -19.43
N GLY A 153 -3.94 14.78 -18.57
CA GLY A 153 -5.05 15.04 -17.65
C GLY A 153 -4.74 16.06 -16.55
N GLN A 154 -4.05 17.16 -16.89
CA GLN A 154 -3.59 18.22 -16.01
C GLN A 154 -4.77 18.83 -15.24
N GLY A 155 -4.55 19.08 -13.96
CA GLY A 155 -5.55 19.53 -13.00
C GLY A 155 -6.36 18.38 -12.38
N TYR A 156 -6.64 17.30 -13.12
CA TYR A 156 -7.35 16.13 -12.60
C TYR A 156 -6.38 15.14 -11.98
N VAL A 157 -5.30 14.81 -12.69
CA VAL A 157 -4.26 13.88 -12.24
C VAL A 157 -3.59 14.40 -10.96
N GLU A 158 -3.21 15.67 -10.89
CA GLU A 158 -2.59 16.23 -9.69
C GLU A 158 -3.56 16.25 -8.50
N LYS A 159 -4.84 16.58 -8.72
CA LYS A 159 -5.85 16.53 -7.66
C LYS A 159 -6.03 15.11 -7.14
N LEU A 160 -6.08 14.11 -8.03
CA LEU A 160 -6.18 12.71 -7.65
C LEU A 160 -4.96 12.26 -6.85
N ILE A 161 -3.74 12.58 -7.31
CA ILE A 161 -2.50 12.26 -6.58
C ILE A 161 -2.50 12.92 -5.19
N LEU A 162 -2.90 14.19 -5.10
CA LEU A 162 -3.00 14.90 -3.83
C LEU A 162 -4.02 14.24 -2.89
N ILE A 163 -5.23 13.91 -3.37
CA ILE A 163 -6.26 13.24 -2.58
C ILE A 163 -5.73 11.89 -2.07
N THR A 164 -5.17 11.07 -2.94
CA THR A 164 -4.60 9.76 -2.58
C THR A 164 -3.52 9.91 -1.51
N ARG A 165 -2.64 10.90 -1.64
CA ARG A 165 -1.60 11.19 -0.64
C ARG A 165 -2.19 11.59 0.71
N TRP A 166 -3.18 12.48 0.73
CA TRP A 166 -3.87 12.89 1.96
C TRP A 166 -4.56 11.73 2.65
N VAL A 167 -5.25 10.88 1.87
CA VAL A 167 -5.93 9.68 2.37
C VAL A 167 -4.91 8.71 2.99
N ASN A 168 -3.78 8.44 2.31
CA ASN A 168 -2.72 7.58 2.82
C ASN A 168 -2.10 8.11 4.12
N VAL A 169 -1.88 9.42 4.23
CA VAL A 169 -1.35 10.05 5.45
C VAL A 169 -2.35 9.94 6.60
N ALA A 170 -3.64 10.19 6.36
CA ALA A 170 -4.69 10.06 7.36
C ALA A 170 -4.84 8.61 7.85
N ALA A 171 -4.78 7.65 6.92
CA ALA A 171 -4.80 6.22 7.21
C ALA A 171 -3.63 5.80 8.11
N LEU A 172 -2.41 6.23 7.76
CA LEU A 172 -1.21 5.91 8.52
C LEU A 172 -1.27 6.53 9.93
N PHE A 173 -1.79 7.75 10.05
CA PHE A 173 -1.99 8.40 11.34
C PHE A 173 -2.99 7.65 12.22
N ALA A 174 -4.15 7.28 11.68
CA ALA A 174 -5.17 6.53 12.41
C ALA A 174 -4.66 5.14 12.84
N ALA A 175 -3.98 4.42 11.94
CA ALA A 175 -3.34 3.14 12.25
C ALA A 175 -2.26 3.30 13.34
N GLY A 176 -1.44 4.35 13.27
CA GLY A 176 -0.43 4.66 14.29
C GLY A 176 -1.06 4.90 15.67
N LEU A 177 -2.15 5.66 15.73
CA LEU A 177 -2.86 5.94 16.99
C LEU A 177 -3.44 4.66 17.62
N LEU A 178 -4.06 3.80 16.81
CA LEU A 178 -4.60 2.52 17.28
C LEU A 178 -3.49 1.55 17.69
N ALA A 179 -2.37 1.53 16.97
CA ALA A 179 -1.20 0.75 17.36
C ALA A 179 -0.65 1.20 18.72
N LEU A 180 -0.58 2.51 18.97
CA LEU A 180 -0.20 3.05 20.29
C LEU A 180 -1.18 2.64 21.39
N ALA A 181 -2.48 2.70 21.12
CA ALA A 181 -3.51 2.24 22.05
C ALA A 181 -3.39 0.72 22.35
N ALA A 182 -3.14 -0.10 21.32
CA ALA A 182 -2.88 -1.52 21.49
C ALA A 182 -1.62 -1.78 22.32
N ILE A 183 -0.52 -1.06 22.06
CA ILE A 183 0.70 -1.13 22.86
C ILE A 183 0.39 -0.80 24.32
N PHE A 184 -0.38 0.26 24.58
CA PHE A 184 -0.78 0.64 25.94
C PHE A 184 -1.58 -0.46 26.65
N LEU A 185 -2.53 -1.10 25.97
CA LEU A 185 -3.29 -2.23 26.53
C LEU A 185 -2.42 -3.46 26.78
N ILE A 186 -1.46 -3.74 25.91
CA ILE A 186 -0.50 -4.85 26.14
C ILE A 186 0.38 -4.53 27.35
N MET A 187 0.82 -3.27 27.52
CA MET A 187 1.57 -2.86 28.71
C MET A 187 0.77 -3.09 30.00
N THR A 188 -0.51 -2.70 30.03
CA THR A 188 -1.36 -2.90 31.21
C THR A 188 -1.62 -4.38 31.48
N THR A 189 -1.83 -5.17 30.42
CA THR A 189 -1.99 -6.62 30.51
C THR A 189 -0.75 -7.29 31.11
N ILE A 190 0.44 -6.95 30.60
CA ILE A 190 1.70 -7.49 31.09
C ILE A 190 1.96 -7.05 32.52
N ARG A 191 1.63 -5.81 32.89
CA ARG A 191 1.74 -5.34 34.28
C ARG A 191 0.95 -6.23 35.23
N MET A 192 -0.30 -6.55 34.87
CA MET A 192 -1.14 -7.47 35.65
C MET A 192 -0.55 -8.89 35.69
N SER A 193 -0.05 -9.38 34.54
CA SER A 193 0.62 -10.68 34.41
C SER A 193 1.85 -10.80 35.32
N VAL A 194 2.70 -9.77 35.35
CA VAL A 194 3.92 -9.68 36.18
C VAL A 194 3.56 -9.60 37.66
N MET A 195 2.62 -8.74 38.06
CA MET A 195 2.19 -8.62 39.46
C MET A 195 1.69 -9.95 40.01
N ALA A 196 0.92 -10.69 39.22
CA ALA A 196 0.40 -12.00 39.59
C ALA A 196 1.47 -13.12 39.56
N ARG A 197 2.74 -12.81 39.28
CA ARG A 197 3.89 -13.74 39.29
C ARG A 197 5.13 -13.14 39.96
N ARG A 198 4.94 -12.11 40.78
CA ARG A 198 6.05 -11.36 41.39
C ARG A 198 7.00 -12.29 42.14
N ASP A 199 6.46 -13.21 42.94
CA ASP A 199 7.25 -14.11 43.79
C ASP A 199 8.08 -15.10 42.95
N GLU A 200 7.52 -15.64 41.87
CA GLU A 200 8.26 -16.52 40.94
C GLU A 200 9.41 -15.78 40.26
N VAL A 201 9.17 -14.54 39.82
CA VAL A 201 10.18 -13.69 39.19
C VAL A 201 11.29 -13.34 40.19
N GLU A 202 10.93 -13.08 41.45
CA GLU A 202 11.87 -12.77 42.52
C GLU A 202 12.79 -13.96 42.85
N ILE A 203 12.23 -15.17 42.97
CA ILE A 203 13.00 -16.40 43.17
C ILE A 203 13.96 -16.64 42.00
N MET A 204 13.49 -16.47 40.76
CA MET A 204 14.35 -16.60 39.57
C MET A 204 15.52 -15.60 39.59
N LYS A 205 15.29 -14.39 40.08
CA LYS A 205 16.34 -13.36 40.22
C LYS A 205 17.39 -13.75 41.26
N TYR A 206 16.97 -14.28 42.42
CA TYR A 206 17.89 -14.77 43.45
C TYR A 206 18.73 -15.96 42.98
N MET A 207 18.22 -16.77 42.05
CA MET A 207 18.95 -17.88 41.44
C MET A 207 19.91 -17.46 40.31
N GLY A 208 20.07 -16.15 40.05
CA GLY A 208 20.98 -15.62 39.04
C GLY A 208 20.45 -15.63 37.60
N ALA A 209 19.13 -15.73 37.40
CA ALA A 209 18.56 -15.70 36.05
C ALA A 209 18.81 -14.36 35.34
N SER A 210 19.23 -14.44 34.07
CA SER A 210 19.52 -13.25 33.27
C SER A 210 18.29 -12.37 33.06
N ASN A 211 18.48 -11.05 32.94
CA ASN A 211 17.41 -10.09 32.61
C ASN A 211 16.63 -10.48 31.34
N TRP A 212 17.31 -11.14 30.39
CA TRP A 212 16.69 -11.57 29.15
C TRP A 212 15.79 -12.80 29.36
N PHE A 213 16.20 -13.76 30.19
CA PHE A 213 15.42 -14.94 30.54
C PHE A 213 14.09 -14.56 31.21
N VAL A 214 14.10 -13.57 32.11
CA VAL A 214 12.88 -13.06 32.77
C VAL A 214 11.98 -12.30 31.78
N ARG A 215 12.53 -11.68 30.74
CA ARG A 215 11.78 -10.87 29.76
C ARG A 215 11.13 -11.69 28.65
N PHE A 216 11.73 -12.82 28.32
CA PHE A 216 11.34 -13.62 27.15
C PHE A 216 9.88 -14.12 27.16
N PRO A 217 9.31 -14.60 28.28
CA PRO A 217 7.91 -15.06 28.30
C PRO A 217 6.89 -13.97 27.95
N PHE A 218 7.18 -12.72 28.34
CA PHE A 218 6.32 -11.57 28.10
C PHE A 218 6.47 -11.02 26.67
N LEU A 219 7.67 -11.12 26.08
CA LEU A 219 7.87 -10.89 24.66
C LEU A 219 7.00 -11.86 23.84
N LEU A 220 7.01 -13.15 24.20
CA LEU A 220 6.17 -14.17 23.57
C LEU A 220 4.68 -13.91 23.78
N GLU A 221 4.26 -13.42 24.95
CA GLU A 221 2.88 -13.01 25.22
C GLU A 221 2.43 -11.89 24.27
N GLY A 222 3.25 -10.84 24.12
CA GLY A 222 3.00 -9.76 23.17
C GLY A 222 2.97 -10.25 21.71
N MET A 223 3.93 -11.09 21.31
CA MET A 223 3.95 -11.68 19.95
C MET A 223 2.75 -12.57 19.68
N ALA A 224 2.26 -13.34 20.67
CA ALA A 224 1.09 -14.19 20.53
C ALA A 224 -0.20 -13.36 20.35
N VAL A 225 -0.36 -12.27 21.11
CA VAL A 225 -1.46 -11.31 20.92
C VAL A 225 -1.39 -10.65 19.54
N GLY A 226 -0.19 -10.22 19.13
CA GLY A 226 0.04 -9.65 17.79
C GLY A 226 -0.26 -10.63 16.66
N TYR A 227 0.16 -11.89 16.82
CA TYR A 227 -0.12 -12.99 15.88
C TYR A 227 -1.62 -13.25 15.75
N LEU A 228 -2.36 -13.32 16.86
CA LEU A 228 -3.80 -13.55 16.81
C LEU A 228 -4.54 -12.38 16.16
N GLY A 229 -4.21 -11.14 16.55
CA GLY A 229 -4.82 -9.95 15.98
C GLY A 229 -4.53 -9.81 14.48
N SER A 230 -3.28 -10.03 14.07
CA SER A 230 -2.89 -9.94 12.65
C SER A 230 -3.46 -11.06 11.80
N LYS A 231 -3.51 -12.30 12.33
CA LYS A 231 -4.17 -13.43 11.65
C LYS A 231 -5.64 -13.13 11.41
N VAL A 232 -6.36 -12.63 12.42
CA VAL A 232 -7.79 -12.28 12.26
C VAL A 232 -7.97 -11.15 11.26
N ALA A 233 -7.16 -10.09 11.32
CA ALA A 233 -7.23 -8.99 10.36
C ALA A 233 -7.00 -9.44 8.92
N VAL A 234 -5.95 -10.25 8.69
CA VAL A 234 -5.63 -10.77 7.35
C VAL A 234 -6.72 -11.69 6.83
N LEU A 235 -7.32 -12.54 7.67
CA LEU A 235 -8.44 -13.37 7.26
C LEU A 235 -9.66 -12.53 6.86
N ILE A 236 -10.02 -11.53 7.67
CA ILE A 236 -11.15 -10.64 7.37
C ILE A 236 -10.90 -9.86 6.06
N LEU A 237 -9.70 -9.28 5.88
CA LEU A 237 -9.34 -8.58 4.65
C LEU A 237 -9.30 -9.51 3.45
N GLY A 238 -8.69 -10.68 3.58
CA GLY A 238 -8.56 -11.66 2.51
C GLY A 238 -9.91 -12.20 2.04
N PHE A 239 -10.77 -12.64 2.98
CA PHE A 239 -12.12 -13.09 2.64
C PHE A 239 -13.00 -11.95 2.14
N GLY A 240 -12.92 -10.76 2.76
CA GLY A 240 -13.66 -9.58 2.33
C GLY A 240 -13.28 -9.17 0.91
N TYR A 241 -12.00 -9.14 0.59
CA TYR A 241 -11.50 -8.81 -0.75
C TYR A 241 -11.87 -9.88 -1.78
N TYR A 242 -11.71 -11.16 -1.44
CA TYR A 242 -12.12 -12.27 -2.31
C TYR A 242 -13.62 -12.24 -2.63
N TYR A 243 -14.46 -11.99 -1.62
CA TYR A 243 -15.90 -11.82 -1.82
C TYR A 243 -16.21 -10.63 -2.73
N LEU A 244 -15.47 -9.53 -2.58
CA LEU A 244 -15.63 -8.35 -3.41
C LEU A 244 -15.27 -8.62 -4.88
N LEU A 245 -14.19 -9.38 -5.14
CA LEU A 245 -13.83 -9.84 -6.49
C LEU A 245 -14.97 -10.63 -7.15
N LEU A 246 -15.55 -11.61 -6.44
CA LEU A 246 -16.66 -12.42 -6.95
C LEU A 246 -17.89 -11.57 -7.31
N GLN A 247 -18.18 -10.51 -6.54
CA GLN A 247 -19.33 -9.63 -6.81
C GLN A 247 -19.05 -8.70 -8.00
N VAL A 248 -17.84 -8.16 -8.13
CA VAL A 248 -17.47 -7.27 -9.24
C VAL A 248 -17.53 -8.01 -10.58
N ASP A 249 -17.07 -9.26 -10.63
CA ASP A 249 -17.14 -10.11 -11.83
C ASP A 249 -18.59 -10.37 -12.28
N GLN A 250 -19.54 -10.49 -11.33
CA GLN A 250 -20.96 -10.74 -11.65
C GLN A 250 -21.68 -9.50 -12.20
N VAL A 251 -21.27 -8.30 -11.79
CA VAL A 251 -21.96 -7.04 -12.18
C VAL A 251 -21.44 -6.50 -13.51
N SER A 252 -20.42 -7.13 -14.13
CA SER A 252 -19.79 -6.66 -15.37
C SER A 252 -19.48 -5.16 -15.34
N LEU A 253 -18.95 -4.69 -14.20
CA LEU A 253 -18.41 -3.34 -14.11
C LEU A 253 -17.12 -3.28 -14.94
N PHE A 254 -17.29 -3.13 -16.25
CA PHE A 254 -16.23 -3.09 -17.26
C PHE A 254 -15.14 -2.05 -16.95
N PHE A 255 -15.45 -1.09 -16.06
CA PHE A 255 -14.62 0.03 -15.68
C PHE A 255 -13.83 -0.17 -14.38
N VAL A 256 -14.03 -1.26 -13.64
CA VAL A 256 -13.35 -1.52 -12.36
C VAL A 256 -12.66 -2.88 -12.40
N GLN A 257 -11.44 -2.97 -12.94
CA GLN A 257 -10.64 -4.19 -12.76
C GLN A 257 -9.79 -4.03 -11.49
N LEU A 258 -10.12 -4.87 -10.50
CA LEU A 258 -9.39 -4.95 -9.24
C LEU A 258 -8.06 -5.68 -9.42
N VAL A 259 -7.17 -5.49 -8.45
CA VAL A 259 -5.90 -6.20 -8.36
C VAL A 259 -6.15 -7.67 -8.06
N THR A 260 -5.94 -8.53 -9.05
CA THR A 260 -6.06 -9.99 -8.91
C THR A 260 -4.69 -10.67 -8.78
N ASP A 261 -3.59 -9.92 -8.91
CA ASP A 261 -2.24 -10.48 -8.78
C ASP A 261 -2.00 -11.01 -7.36
N GLN A 262 -1.88 -12.33 -7.26
CA GLN A 262 -1.69 -13.04 -6.00
C GLN A 262 -0.35 -12.68 -5.34
N GLN A 263 0.67 -12.32 -6.12
CA GLN A 263 1.98 -11.97 -5.56
C GLN A 263 1.91 -10.63 -4.82
N THR A 264 1.31 -9.61 -5.46
CA THR A 264 1.12 -8.28 -4.85
C THR A 264 0.24 -8.34 -3.61
N LEU A 265 -0.91 -9.05 -3.68
CA LEU A 265 -1.80 -9.22 -2.52
C LEU A 265 -1.13 -10.04 -1.40
N GLY A 266 -0.42 -11.11 -1.75
CA GLY A 266 0.33 -11.93 -0.81
C GLY A 266 1.42 -11.14 -0.08
N MET A 267 2.11 -10.25 -0.78
CA MET A 267 3.11 -9.37 -0.19
C MET A 267 2.48 -8.37 0.79
N LEU A 268 1.33 -7.77 0.44
CA LEU A 268 0.60 -6.87 1.34
C LEU A 268 0.13 -7.60 2.60
N PHE A 269 -0.55 -8.75 2.46
CA PHE A 269 -1.05 -9.51 3.60
C PHE A 269 0.09 -10.07 4.46
N GLY A 270 1.17 -10.53 3.84
CA GLY A 270 2.39 -10.95 4.53
C GLY A 270 3.02 -9.81 5.33
N ALA A 271 3.09 -8.61 4.75
CA ALA A 271 3.60 -7.42 5.43
C ALA A 271 2.72 -7.01 6.62
N LEU A 272 1.38 -6.99 6.47
CA LEU A 272 0.45 -6.70 7.55
C LEU A 272 0.55 -7.72 8.69
N PHE A 273 0.68 -9.00 8.33
CA PHE A 273 0.85 -10.07 9.30
C PHE A 273 2.13 -9.90 10.12
N ALA A 274 3.25 -9.68 9.43
CA ALA A 274 4.55 -9.44 10.06
C ALA A 274 4.51 -8.18 10.94
N LEU A 275 3.90 -7.09 10.46
CA LEU A 275 3.76 -5.83 11.19
C LEU A 275 2.99 -6.04 12.51
N GLY A 276 1.88 -6.79 12.49
CA GLY A 276 1.13 -7.07 13.72
C GLY A 276 1.90 -7.88 14.76
N VAL A 277 2.65 -8.90 14.32
CA VAL A 277 3.53 -9.68 15.21
C VAL A 277 4.65 -8.80 15.78
N LEU A 278 5.24 -7.93 14.95
CA LEU A 278 6.27 -6.99 15.38
C LEU A 278 5.73 -5.98 16.40
N ILE A 279 4.56 -5.38 16.15
CA ILE A 279 3.92 -4.45 17.10
C ILE A 279 3.65 -5.15 18.43
N GLY A 280 3.10 -6.37 18.40
CA GLY A 280 2.87 -7.18 19.60
C GLY A 280 4.15 -7.48 20.37
N GLY A 281 5.21 -7.91 19.68
CA GLY A 281 6.51 -8.16 20.31
C GLY A 281 7.18 -6.90 20.88
N LEU A 282 7.15 -5.78 20.14
CA LEU A 282 7.67 -4.49 20.61
C LEU A 282 6.92 -4.02 21.86
N ALA A 283 5.59 -4.13 21.88
CA ALA A 283 4.78 -3.82 23.05
C ALA A 283 5.20 -4.65 24.27
N GLY A 284 5.39 -5.96 24.07
CA GLY A 284 5.85 -6.88 25.09
C GLY A 284 7.22 -6.54 25.66
N SER A 285 8.17 -6.21 24.78
CA SER A 285 9.54 -5.85 25.15
C SER A 285 9.62 -4.51 25.92
N ILE A 286 8.89 -3.50 25.46
CA ILE A 286 8.88 -2.16 26.06
C ILE A 286 8.29 -2.20 27.48
N SER A 287 7.24 -3.00 27.69
CA SER A 287 6.55 -3.10 28.98
C SER A 287 7.51 -3.40 30.15
N ILE A 288 8.45 -4.33 29.96
CA ILE A 288 9.32 -4.80 31.05
C ILE A 288 10.51 -3.85 31.30
N ARG A 289 10.98 -3.14 30.27
CA ARG A 289 12.08 -2.17 30.40
C ARG A 289 11.77 -1.10 31.44
N LYS A 290 10.49 -0.74 31.57
CA LYS A 290 10.01 0.28 32.50
C LYS A 290 9.87 -0.24 33.94
N PHE A 291 9.71 -1.56 34.15
CA PHE A 291 9.43 -2.16 35.46
C PHE A 291 10.60 -2.92 36.10
N LEU A 292 11.54 -3.47 35.32
CA LEU A 292 12.76 -4.12 35.84
C LEU A 292 13.92 -3.13 36.10
N ARG A 293 13.63 -1.84 36.28
CA ARG A 293 14.57 -0.85 36.82
C ARG A 293 14.33 -0.72 38.33
N VAL A 294 14.42 -1.84 39.04
CA VAL A 294 14.64 -1.96 40.48
C VAL A 294 15.54 -3.18 40.66
#